data_AF-A0AAV3ZRV8-F1
#
_entry.id   AF-A0AAV3ZRV8-F1
#
_cell.length_a   1.000
_cell.length_b   1.000
_cell.length_c   1.000
_cell.angle_alpha   90.00
_cell.angle_beta   90.00
_cell.angle_gamma   90.00
#
_symmetry.space_group_name_H-M   'P 1'
#
loop_
_entity.id
_entity.type
_entity.pdbx_description
1 polymer ?
#
loop_
_entity_poly.entity_id
_entity_poly.type
_entity_poly.pdbx_seq_one_letter_code
_entity_poly.pdbx_strand_id
1 'polypeptide(L)'
;MFGLDWTLCGRLNQRRRLTVDNVQGKRRRAWVTRGRASSARRPDISLGGREVDVMRDTGCEGVVVRKLLVDASQLTGECCLLLRIDNTALLAEKAVISLRTPFLSGEVNALCIPDAICDVIVGNF
;
A
#
# COMPACT_ATOMS: atom_id res chain seq x y z
N MET A 1 40.35 -7.25 -20.43
CA MET A 1 39.20 -7.59 -19.58
C MET A 1 38.94 -6.38 -18.69
N PHE A 2 37.82 -5.68 -18.89
CA PHE A 2 37.37 -4.54 -18.06
C PHE A 2 37.30 -4.99 -16.59
N GLY A 3 37.61 -4.23 -15.55
CA GLY A 3 37.90 -2.82 -15.40
C GLY A 3 37.46 -2.38 -13.99
N LEU A 4 38.44 -2.14 -13.11
CA LEU A 4 38.47 -1.22 -11.96
C LEU A 4 37.59 -1.47 -10.71
N ASP A 5 38.28 -1.92 -9.65
CA ASP A 5 38.10 -1.54 -8.24
C ASP A 5 38.23 -0.02 -8.04
N TRP A 6 37.41 0.59 -7.16
CA TRP A 6 37.74 1.85 -6.48
C TRP A 6 37.15 1.90 -5.06
N THR A 7 38.05 1.95 -4.09
CA THR A 7 37.80 2.34 -2.69
C THR A 7 37.66 3.87 -2.58
N LEU A 8 36.83 4.34 -1.63
CA LEU A 8 36.89 5.68 -0.97
C LEU A 8 37.02 6.95 -1.84
N CYS A 9 35.89 7.62 -2.15
CA CYS A 9 35.82 9.07 -2.43
C CYS A 9 34.32 9.50 -2.48
N GLY A 10 33.80 10.57 -1.90
CA GLY A 10 34.41 11.68 -1.21
C GLY A 10 33.31 12.60 -0.63
N ARG A 11 33.74 13.50 0.26
CA ARG A 11 33.06 14.78 0.48
C ARG A 11 32.84 15.44 -0.88
N LEU A 12 31.59 15.66 -1.27
CA LEU A 12 31.24 16.68 -2.27
C LEU A 12 29.78 17.08 -2.04
N ASN A 13 29.63 18.09 -1.20
CA ASN A 13 28.42 18.90 -1.12
C ASN A 13 28.32 19.70 -2.43
N GLN A 14 27.94 19.05 -3.53
CA GLN A 14 27.63 19.75 -4.77
C GLN A 14 26.29 20.44 -4.61
N ARG A 15 26.36 21.72 -4.20
CA ARG A 15 25.27 22.69 -4.38
C ARG A 15 25.05 22.87 -5.89
N ARG A 16 24.18 22.07 -6.50
CA ARG A 16 23.63 22.44 -7.80
C ARG A 16 22.54 23.48 -7.58
N ARG A 17 22.82 24.69 -8.04
CA ARG A 17 21.84 25.78 -8.20
C ARG A 17 20.93 25.38 -9.36
N LEU A 18 19.71 24.96 -9.06
CA LEU A 18 18.66 24.85 -10.07
C LEU A 18 17.93 26.20 -10.09
N THR A 19 18.07 26.91 -11.21
CA THR A 19 17.21 28.05 -11.54
C THR A 19 15.91 27.47 -12.09
N VAL A 20 14.81 27.70 -11.38
CA VAL A 20 13.47 27.43 -11.93
C VAL A 20 12.99 28.75 -12.51
N ASP A 21 12.93 28.84 -13.84
CA ASP A 21 12.34 30.00 -14.51
C ASP A 21 10.82 29.91 -14.35
N ASN A 22 10.26 30.90 -13.65
CA ASN A 22 8.82 31.11 -13.58
C ASN A 22 8.49 32.37 -14.41
N VAL A 23 7.45 32.29 -15.24
CA VAL A 23 7.08 33.24 -16.31
C VAL A 23 6.65 34.63 -15.80
N GLN A 24 6.84 34.97 -14.52
CA GLN A 24 6.41 36.25 -13.93
C GLN A 24 7.42 36.93 -12.99
N GLY A 25 8.73 36.83 -13.28
CA GLY A 25 9.69 37.90 -12.92
C GLY A 25 9.88 38.28 -11.44
N LYS A 26 9.44 37.48 -10.46
CA LYS A 26 9.71 37.72 -9.02
C LYS A 26 10.60 36.62 -8.44
N ARG A 27 11.89 36.92 -8.29
CA ARG A 27 12.86 36.05 -7.59
C ARG A 27 12.53 35.97 -6.10
N ARG A 28 11.97 34.85 -5.64
CA ARG A 28 11.95 34.48 -4.22
C ARG A 28 12.94 33.33 -3.97
N ARG A 29 13.74 33.45 -2.91
CA ARG A 29 14.61 32.36 -2.42
C ARG A 29 13.71 31.32 -1.76
N ALA A 30 13.54 30.16 -2.40
CA ALA A 30 12.93 28.99 -1.78
C ALA A 30 14.06 28.04 -1.33
N TRP A 31 14.03 27.65 -0.06
CA TRP A 31 14.88 26.59 0.47
C TRP A 31 14.18 25.26 0.21
N VAL A 32 14.67 24.48 -0.75
CA VAL A 32 14.26 23.08 -0.88
C VAL A 32 15.19 22.27 0.03
N THR A 33 14.74 21.97 1.24
CA THR A 33 15.38 20.93 2.04
C THR A 33 14.99 19.59 1.41
N ARG A 34 15.95 18.87 0.82
CA ARG A 34 15.77 17.42 0.60
C ARG A 34 15.64 16.79 1.99
N GLY A 35 14.40 16.57 2.43
CA GLY A 35 14.13 15.79 3.62
C GLY A 35 14.81 14.43 3.43
N ARG A 36 15.67 14.07 4.38
CA ARG A 36 16.16 12.70 4.51
C ARG A 36 14.90 11.85 4.65
N ALA A 37 14.68 10.86 3.77
CA ALA A 37 13.61 9.89 3.97
C ALA A 37 13.86 9.23 5.33
N SER A 38 13.12 9.64 6.35
CA SER A 38 13.12 8.96 7.64
C SER A 38 12.64 7.55 7.37
N SER A 39 13.41 6.53 7.73
CA SER A 39 12.94 5.16 7.72
C SER A 39 11.83 5.04 8.76
N ALA A 40 10.60 5.42 8.40
CA ALA A 40 9.44 5.27 9.25
C ALA A 40 9.28 3.78 9.57
N ARG A 41 9.09 3.44 10.84
CA ARG A 41 8.77 2.07 11.25
C ARG A 41 7.53 1.64 10.47
N ARG A 42 7.61 0.50 9.77
CA ARG A 42 6.42 -0.04 9.08
C ARG A 42 5.39 -0.46 10.14
N PRO A 43 4.11 -0.17 9.95
CA PRO A 43 3.07 -0.61 10.88
C PRO A 43 3.03 -2.13 10.95
N ASP A 44 2.74 -2.66 12.14
CA ASP A 44 2.70 -4.10 12.36
C ASP A 44 1.50 -4.76 11.65
N ILE A 45 0.39 -4.01 11.57
CA ILE A 45 -0.82 -4.34 10.83
C ILE A 45 -0.95 -3.37 9.66
N SER A 46 -0.98 -3.87 8.42
CA SER A 46 -1.01 -3.01 7.25
C SER A 46 -1.56 -3.65 5.98
N LEU A 47 -2.16 -2.83 5.12
CA LEU A 47 -2.53 -3.15 3.74
C LEU A 47 -1.74 -2.25 2.78
N GLY A 48 -0.88 -2.83 1.94
CA GLY A 48 -0.03 -2.05 1.03
C GLY A 48 0.87 -1.04 1.74
N GLY A 49 1.24 -1.32 2.99
CA GLY A 49 2.02 -0.43 3.85
C GLY A 49 1.22 0.69 4.54
N ARG A 50 -0.10 0.76 4.32
CA ARG A 50 -1.02 1.65 5.03
C ARG A 50 -1.53 0.94 6.28
N GLU A 51 -1.58 1.63 7.42
CA GLU A 51 -2.21 1.10 8.64
C GLU A 51 -3.72 0.99 8.42
N VAL A 52 -4.33 -0.11 8.88
CA VAL A 52 -5.75 -0.45 8.67
C VAL A 52 -6.30 -1.20 9.87
N ASP A 53 -7.63 -1.13 10.04
CA ASP A 53 -8.33 -1.93 11.07
C ASP A 53 -8.62 -3.36 10.58
N VAL A 54 -8.20 -4.34 11.37
CA VAL A 54 -8.36 -5.77 11.04
C VAL A 54 -9.26 -6.46 12.05
N MET A 55 -10.26 -7.20 11.54
CA MET A 55 -11.08 -8.09 12.34
C MET A 55 -10.72 -9.55 12.01
N ARG A 56 -10.39 -10.34 13.04
CA ARG A 56 -10.26 -11.79 12.89
C ARG A 56 -11.64 -12.42 13.05
N ASP A 57 -12.11 -13.13 12.02
CA ASP A 57 -13.41 -13.78 12.03
C ASP A 57 -13.27 -15.27 11.70
N THR A 58 -13.31 -16.14 12.70
CA THR A 58 -13.20 -17.60 12.49
C THR A 58 -14.45 -18.21 11.85
N GLY A 59 -15.54 -17.46 11.69
CA GLY A 59 -16.75 -17.90 10.98
C GLY A 59 -16.73 -17.58 9.49
N CYS A 60 -15.77 -16.78 9.02
CA CYS A 60 -15.60 -16.44 7.60
C CYS A 60 -14.57 -17.37 6.94
N GLU A 61 -14.80 -17.72 5.67
CA GLU A 61 -13.82 -18.42 4.84
C GLU A 61 -13.15 -17.41 3.89
N GLY A 62 -11.83 -17.29 3.97
CA GLY A 62 -11.03 -16.37 3.14
C GLY A 62 -10.84 -14.97 3.72
N VAL A 63 -10.46 -14.01 2.87
CA VAL A 63 -10.18 -12.62 3.26
C VAL A 63 -11.18 -11.70 2.60
N VAL A 64 -11.74 -10.75 3.35
CA VAL A 64 -12.58 -9.68 2.84
C VAL A 64 -11.88 -8.34 3.06
N VAL A 65 -11.94 -7.46 2.07
CA VAL A 65 -11.40 -6.10 2.15
C VAL A 65 -12.46 -5.09 1.74
N ARG A 66 -12.47 -3.93 2.41
CA ARG A 66 -13.30 -2.79 2.02
C ARG A 66 -12.89 -2.33 0.62
N LYS A 67 -13.84 -2.31 -0.33
CA LYS A 67 -13.56 -2.01 -1.74
C LYS A 67 -12.83 -0.68 -1.97
N LEU A 68 -13.09 0.34 -1.16
CA LEU A 68 -12.44 1.65 -1.26
C LEU A 68 -10.93 1.63 -0.97
N LEU A 69 -10.41 0.56 -0.37
CA LEU A 69 -8.98 0.39 -0.08
C LEU A 69 -8.23 -0.37 -1.18
N VAL A 70 -8.96 -0.83 -2.22
CA VAL A 70 -8.42 -1.61 -3.32
C VAL A 70 -8.28 -0.71 -4.54
N ASP A 71 -7.06 -0.56 -5.03
CA ASP A 71 -6.81 0.13 -6.29
C ASP A 71 -7.27 -0.74 -7.48
N ALA A 72 -7.78 -0.12 -8.55
CA ALA A 72 -8.30 -0.86 -9.70
C ALA A 72 -7.27 -1.82 -10.34
N SER A 73 -5.98 -1.50 -10.25
CA SER A 73 -4.88 -2.36 -10.72
C SER A 73 -4.69 -3.64 -9.92
N GLN A 74 -5.31 -3.74 -8.74
CA GLN A 74 -5.25 -4.93 -7.87
C GLN A 74 -6.40 -5.90 -8.14
N LEU A 75 -7.44 -5.48 -8.86
CA LEU A 75 -8.56 -6.34 -9.22
C LEU A 75 -8.11 -7.42 -10.22
N THR A 76 -8.57 -8.65 -10.02
CA THR A 76 -8.19 -9.78 -10.90
C THR A 76 -9.12 -9.92 -12.11
N GLY A 77 -10.27 -9.25 -12.09
CA GLY A 77 -11.35 -9.44 -13.05
C GLY A 77 -12.25 -10.65 -12.75
N GLU A 78 -11.91 -11.45 -11.74
CA GLU A 78 -12.76 -12.53 -11.27
C GLU A 78 -13.78 -12.05 -10.24
N CYS A 79 -14.91 -12.74 -10.17
CA CYS A 79 -15.92 -12.56 -9.13
C CYS A 79 -16.19 -13.88 -8.39
N CYS A 80 -16.71 -13.79 -7.18
CA CYS A 80 -17.16 -14.93 -6.38
C CYS A 80 -18.48 -14.59 -5.67
N LEU A 81 -19.34 -15.59 -5.48
CA LEU A 81 -20.54 -15.45 -4.66
C LEU A 81 -20.19 -15.64 -3.19
N LEU A 82 -20.44 -14.61 -2.39
CA LEU A 82 -20.32 -14.62 -0.94
C LEU A 82 -21.71 -14.77 -0.31
N LEU A 83 -21.88 -15.75 0.57
CA LEU A 83 -23.09 -15.87 1.40
C LEU A 83 -22.88 -15.10 2.71
N ARG A 84 -23.82 -14.20 3.02
CA ARG A 84 -23.79 -13.37 4.23
C ARG A 84 -24.59 -14.00 5.37
N ILE A 85 -24.41 -13.50 6.59
CA ILE A 85 -25.08 -14.01 7.80
C ILE A 85 -26.62 -13.91 7.74
N ASP A 86 -27.14 -13.03 6.90
CA ASP A 86 -28.58 -12.82 6.67
C ASP A 86 -29.13 -13.71 5.54
N ASN A 87 -28.36 -14.71 5.11
CA ASN A 87 -28.62 -15.59 3.97
C ASN A 87 -28.74 -14.88 2.62
N THR A 88 -28.33 -13.62 2.51
CA THR A 88 -28.23 -12.95 1.20
C THR A 88 -26.92 -13.32 0.52
N ALA A 89 -26.97 -13.42 -0.81
CA ALA A 89 -25.80 -13.64 -1.64
C ALA A 89 -25.32 -12.32 -2.24
N LEU A 90 -24.00 -12.09 -2.22
CA LEU A 90 -23.34 -10.95 -2.83
C LEU A 90 -22.33 -11.44 -3.86
N LEU A 91 -22.41 -10.96 -5.10
CA LEU A 91 -21.34 -11.14 -6.08
C LEU A 91 -20.23 -10.12 -5.79
N ALA A 92 -19.08 -10.60 -5.33
CA ALA A 92 -17.93 -9.78 -4.95
C ALA A 92 -16.77 -9.98 -5.91
N GLU A 93 -16.11 -8.89 -6.29
CA GLU A 93 -14.88 -8.93 -7.08
C GLU A 93 -13.71 -9.45 -6.23
N LYS A 94 -12.76 -10.12 -6.87
CA LYS A 94 -11.50 -10.53 -6.24
C LYS A 94 -10.39 -9.51 -6.52
N ALA A 95 -9.55 -9.30 -5.53
CA ALA A 95 -8.32 -8.52 -5.63
C ALA A 95 -7.14 -9.26 -5.02
N VAL A 96 -5.95 -8.96 -5.53
CA VAL A 96 -4.67 -9.34 -4.90
C VAL A 96 -4.18 -8.17 -4.05
N ILE A 97 -4.12 -8.38 -2.75
CA ILE A 97 -3.69 -7.37 -1.78
C ILE A 97 -2.42 -7.82 -1.04
N SER A 98 -1.55 -6.86 -0.71
CA SER A 98 -0.41 -7.12 0.18
C SER A 98 -0.83 -6.82 1.61
N LEU A 99 -1.02 -7.87 2.41
CA LEU A 99 -1.52 -7.79 3.76
C LEU A 99 -0.43 -8.17 4.76
N ARG A 100 -0.37 -7.47 5.89
CA ARG A 100 0.47 -7.80 7.04
C ARG A 100 -0.39 -7.79 8.28
N THR A 101 -0.55 -8.94 8.93
CA THR A 101 -1.24 -9.10 10.21
C THR A 101 -0.60 -10.27 10.98
N PRO A 102 -0.81 -10.39 12.30
CA PRO A 102 -0.40 -11.56 13.07
C PRO A 102 -1.04 -12.89 12.61
N PHE A 103 -2.18 -12.83 11.90
CA PHE A 103 -2.95 -14.00 11.49
C PHE A 103 -2.61 -14.47 10.07
N LEU A 104 -2.23 -13.54 9.22
CA LEU A 104 -1.95 -13.75 7.80
C LEU A 104 -1.05 -12.62 7.28
N SER A 105 0.00 -12.97 6.55
CA SER A 105 0.92 -12.02 5.95
C SER A 105 1.36 -12.49 4.56
N GLY A 106 1.48 -11.56 3.61
CA GLY A 106 1.89 -11.82 2.23
C GLY A 106 0.91 -11.24 1.20
N GLU A 107 1.06 -11.66 -0.04
CA GLU A 107 0.05 -11.41 -1.09
C GLU A 107 -1.08 -12.42 -0.95
N VAL A 108 -2.32 -11.93 -0.89
CA VAL A 108 -3.50 -12.76 -0.65
C VAL A 108 -4.64 -12.35 -1.57
N ASN A 109 -5.46 -13.33 -1.95
CA ASN A 109 -6.73 -13.08 -2.64
C ASN A 109 -7.76 -12.62 -1.62
N ALA A 110 -8.40 -11.50 -1.89
CA ALA A 110 -9.45 -10.95 -1.05
C ALA A 110 -10.71 -10.63 -1.85
N LEU A 111 -11.87 -10.83 -1.23
CA LEU A 111 -13.16 -10.40 -1.75
C LEU A 111 -13.39 -8.92 -1.41
N CYS A 112 -13.74 -8.13 -2.42
CA CYS A 112 -13.96 -6.70 -2.29
C CYS A 112 -15.43 -6.41 -1.97
N ILE A 113 -15.72 -5.92 -0.77
CA ILE A 113 -17.08 -5.57 -0.34
C ILE A 113 -17.15 -4.06 -0.08
N PRO A 114 -18.13 -3.32 -0.65
CA PRO A 114 -18.23 -1.87 -0.47
C PRO A 114 -18.53 -1.48 0.98
N ASP A 115 -19.51 -2.13 1.60
CA ASP A 115 -20.02 -1.78 2.93
C ASP A 115 -19.51 -2.73 4.04
N ALA A 116 -18.21 -3.10 3.96
CA ALA A 116 -17.58 -3.92 5.00
C ALA A 116 -17.56 -3.19 6.36
N ILE A 117 -17.73 -3.93 7.46
CA ILE A 117 -17.78 -3.33 8.81
C ILE A 117 -16.42 -2.82 9.32
N CYS A 118 -15.32 -3.39 8.81
CA CYS A 118 -13.95 -2.96 9.06
C CYS A 118 -13.16 -2.95 7.74
N ASP A 119 -11.90 -2.54 7.78
CA ASP A 119 -11.09 -2.40 6.57
C ASP A 119 -10.70 -3.76 5.98
N VAL A 120 -10.30 -4.70 6.83
CA VAL A 120 -9.98 -6.07 6.44
C VAL A 120 -10.59 -7.06 7.44
N ILE A 121 -11.24 -8.10 6.94
CA ILE A 121 -11.68 -9.26 7.72
C ILE A 121 -10.80 -10.44 7.29
N VAL A 122 -10.17 -11.09 8.26
CA VAL A 122 -9.38 -12.30 8.02
C VAL A 122 -10.16 -13.50 8.55
N GLY A 123 -10.58 -14.35 7.61
CA GLY A 123 -11.25 -15.62 7.83
C GLY A 123 -10.31 -16.79 8.12
N ASN A 124 -10.87 -17.99 8.12
CA ASN A 124 -10.11 -19.23 8.04
C ASN A 124 -9.67 -19.50 6.59
N PHE A 125 -8.71 -20.41 6.45
CA PHE A 125 -8.15 -20.88 5.19
C PHE A 125 -8.24 -22.40 5.13
#